data_AF-A0A380FKB2-F1
#
_entry.id   AF-A0A380FKB2-F1
#
_cell.length_a   1.000
_cell.length_b   1.000
_cell.length_c   1.000
_cell.angle_alpha   90.00
_cell.angle_beta   90.00
_cell.angle_gamma   90.00
#
_symmetry.space_group_name_H-M   'P 1'
#
loop_
_entity.id
_entity.type
_entity.pdbx_description
1 polymer ?
#
loop_
_entity_poly.entity_id
_entity_poly.type
_entity_poly.pdbx_seq_one_letter_code
_entity_poly.pdbx_strand_id
1 'polypeptide(L)'
;MNGKNVQWDKVFYGKVWVNHVVETIKTKDILQSFYFKRYLLRAIMAGFILGTIIVFVLSLKANFGTEMSPSISNLIASTAFSFALVLILFTNSELLTSNFMYFTVGLYYRVIAPHPCI
;
A
#
# COMPACT_ATOMS: atom_id res chain seq x y z
N MET A 1 -11.24 -19.60 -43.18
CA MET A 1 -10.95 -18.21 -42.78
C MET A 1 -10.87 -18.16 -41.26
N ASN A 2 -9.72 -17.72 -40.75
CA ASN A 2 -9.24 -17.85 -39.37
C ASN A 2 -9.83 -16.75 -38.47
N GLY A 3 -10.84 -17.09 -37.67
CA GLY A 3 -11.44 -16.21 -36.67
C GLY A 3 -10.61 -16.23 -35.38
N LYS A 4 -9.94 -15.11 -35.08
CA LYS A 4 -9.08 -14.93 -33.90
C LYS A 4 -9.86 -15.22 -32.62
N ASN A 5 -9.59 -16.38 -32.00
CA ASN A 5 -10.02 -16.71 -30.64
C ASN A 5 -9.28 -15.82 -29.64
N VAL A 6 -9.78 -14.59 -29.45
CA VAL A 6 -9.32 -13.70 -28.39
C VAL A 6 -9.74 -14.33 -27.06
N GLN A 7 -8.80 -14.92 -26.33
CA GLN A 7 -9.03 -15.42 -24.99
C GLN A 7 -9.21 -14.24 -24.03
N TRP A 8 -10.46 -13.78 -23.87
CA TRP A 8 -10.84 -12.66 -23.01
C TRP A 8 -10.40 -12.82 -21.53
N ASP A 9 -10.14 -14.04 -21.09
CA ASP A 9 -9.57 -14.35 -19.76
C ASP A 9 -8.12 -13.86 -19.58
N LYS A 10 -7.36 -13.64 -20.66
CA LYS A 10 -6.00 -13.06 -20.60
C LYS A 10 -6.01 -11.53 -20.56
N VAL A 11 -7.10 -10.90 -20.99
CA VAL A 11 -7.26 -9.44 -20.97
C VAL A 11 -7.85 -9.00 -19.64
N PHE A 12 -8.80 -9.77 -19.10
CA PHE A 12 -9.37 -9.57 -17.79
C PHE A 12 -8.83 -10.61 -16.82
N TYR A 13 -7.64 -10.34 -16.26
CA TYR A 13 -7.05 -11.11 -15.15
C TYR A 13 -7.90 -11.14 -13.87
N GLY A 14 -9.08 -10.50 -13.87
CA GLY A 14 -9.93 -10.31 -12.71
C GLY A 14 -10.21 -11.61 -11.95
N LYS A 15 -10.62 -12.70 -12.59
CA LYS A 15 -11.03 -13.91 -11.86
C LYS A 15 -9.85 -14.68 -11.23
N VAL A 16 -8.74 -14.81 -11.95
CA VAL A 16 -7.54 -15.53 -11.48
C VAL A 16 -6.82 -14.71 -10.40
N TRP A 17 -6.68 -13.40 -10.61
CA TRP A 17 -6.12 -12.48 -9.62
C TRP A 17 -6.99 -12.44 -8.36
N VAL A 18 -8.31 -12.37 -8.50
CA VAL A 18 -9.26 -12.41 -7.37
C VAL A 18 -9.10 -13.70 -6.58
N ASN A 19 -9.01 -14.87 -7.22
CA ASN A 19 -8.82 -16.13 -6.49
C ASN A 19 -7.52 -16.14 -5.67
N HIS A 20 -6.41 -15.64 -6.23
CA HIS A 20 -5.15 -15.49 -5.49
C HIS A 20 -5.25 -14.47 -4.34
N VAL A 21 -5.95 -13.35 -4.55
CA VAL A 21 -6.18 -12.35 -3.52
C VAL A 21 -7.09 -12.91 -2.41
N VAL A 22 -8.12 -13.67 -2.75
CA VAL A 22 -9.04 -14.34 -1.80
C VAL A 22 -8.31 -15.38 -0.96
N GLU A 23 -7.44 -16.21 -1.55
CA GLU A 23 -6.58 -17.14 -0.80
C GLU A 23 -5.61 -16.39 0.13
N THR A 24 -4.95 -15.35 -0.36
CA THR A 24 -4.03 -14.53 0.43
C THR A 24 -4.75 -13.83 1.58
N ILE A 25 -6.00 -13.38 1.38
CA ILE A 25 -6.85 -12.77 2.40
C ILE A 25 -7.19 -13.79 3.49
N LYS A 26 -7.61 -15.01 3.14
CA LYS A 26 -7.90 -16.07 4.13
C LYS A 26 -6.66 -16.41 4.97
N THR A 27 -5.49 -16.50 4.34
CA THR A 27 -4.23 -16.74 5.06
C THR A 27 -3.84 -15.55 5.95
N LYS A 28 -4.03 -14.31 5.47
CA LYS A 28 -3.79 -13.09 6.26
C LYS A 28 -4.74 -12.95 7.45
N ASP A 29 -6.01 -13.31 7.32
CA ASP A 29 -7.02 -13.19 8.39
C ASP A 29 -6.68 -14.11 9.59
N ILE A 30 -6.24 -15.34 9.30
CA ILE A 30 -5.77 -16.31 10.31
C ILE A 30 -4.48 -15.82 10.99
N LEU A 31 -3.56 -15.21 10.24
CA LEU A 31 -2.30 -14.64 10.77
C LEU A 31 -2.51 -13.34 11.56
N GLN A 32 -3.46 -12.50 11.15
CA GLN A 32 -3.75 -11.20 11.75
C GLN A 32 -4.47 -11.37 13.10
N SER A 33 -5.31 -12.39 13.22
CA SER A 33 -5.95 -12.78 14.49
C SER A 33 -4.95 -13.30 15.53
N PHE A 34 -3.91 -14.05 15.12
CA PHE A 34 -2.90 -14.59 16.03
C PHE A 34 -1.73 -13.65 16.37
N TYR A 35 -1.40 -12.66 15.52
CA TYR A 35 -0.19 -11.84 15.67
C TYR A 35 -0.39 -10.31 15.50
N PHE A 36 -1.48 -9.75 16.03
CA PHE A 36 -1.76 -8.30 16.01
C PHE A 36 -0.56 -7.43 16.42
N LYS A 37 0.20 -7.83 17.45
CA LYS A 37 1.38 -7.10 17.93
C LYS A 37 2.51 -7.01 16.90
N ARG A 38 2.75 -8.07 16.14
CA ARG A 38 3.82 -8.14 15.12
C ARG A 38 3.44 -7.33 13.88
N TYR A 39 2.14 -7.33 13.56
CA TYR A 39 1.58 -6.51 12.50
C TYR A 39 1.63 -5.02 12.83
N LEU A 40 1.27 -4.64 14.07
CA LEU A 40 1.36 -3.26 14.55
C LEU A 40 2.81 -2.73 14.51
N LEU A 41 3.80 -3.55 14.91
CA LEU A 41 5.22 -3.16 14.82
C LEU A 41 5.68 -2.92 13.38
N ARG A 42 5.24 -3.74 12.42
CA ARG A 42 5.54 -3.52 10.99
C ARG A 42 4.91 -2.25 10.46
N ALA A 43 3.70 -1.90 10.92
CA ALA A 43 3.04 -0.65 10.57
C ALA A 43 3.75 0.57 11.16
N ILE A 44 4.21 0.48 12.42
CA ILE A 44 5.00 1.54 13.06
C ILE A 44 6.32 1.76 12.33
N MET A 45 6.99 0.69 11.87
CA MET A 45 8.22 0.81 11.06
C MET A 45 7.98 1.55 9.74
N ALA A 46 6.93 1.21 8.99
CA ALA A 46 6.53 1.95 7.80
C ALA A 46 6.26 3.44 8.11
N GLY A 47 5.54 3.71 9.21
CA GLY A 47 5.25 5.07 9.66
C GLY A 47 6.50 5.87 10.02
N PHE A 48 7.50 5.23 10.65
CA PHE A 48 8.77 5.87 10.99
C PHE A 48 9.59 6.22 9.75
N ILE A 49 9.71 5.31 8.78
CA ILE A 49 10.40 5.56 7.50
C ILE A 49 9.72 6.71 6.76
N LEU A 50 8.40 6.69 6.66
CA LEU A 50 7.66 7.77 6.00
C LEU A 50 7.81 9.11 6.74
N GLY A 51 7.72 9.08 8.07
CA GLY A 51 7.86 10.26 8.92
C GLY A 51 9.25 10.90 8.81
N THR A 52 10.31 10.10 8.83
CA THR A 52 11.69 10.60 8.66
C THR A 52 11.90 11.28 7.30
N ILE A 53 11.38 10.71 6.20
CA ILE A 53 11.46 11.35 4.87
C ILE A 53 10.69 12.68 4.87
N ILE A 54 9.47 12.71 5.43
CA ILE A 54 8.65 13.93 5.46
C ILE A 54 9.34 15.03 6.28
N VAL A 55 9.88 14.70 7.46
CA VAL A 55 10.64 15.65 8.29
C VAL A 55 11.87 16.15 7.56
N PHE A 56 12.57 15.29 6.83
CA PHE A 56 13.72 15.68 6.00
C PHE A 56 13.31 16.68 4.91
N VAL A 57 12.24 16.40 4.16
CA VAL A 57 11.71 17.32 3.14
C VAL A 57 11.28 18.65 3.76
N LEU A 58 10.56 18.64 4.88
CA LEU A 58 10.15 19.85 5.57
C LEU A 58 11.35 20.66 6.08
N SER A 59 12.39 19.99 6.58
CA SER A 59 13.63 20.63 7.02
C SER A 59 14.36 21.27 5.85
N LEU A 60 14.44 20.62 4.69
CA LEU A 60 14.98 21.22 3.47
C LEU A 60 14.17 22.49 3.10
N LYS A 61 12.85 22.40 3.10
CA LYS A 61 11.99 23.56 2.79
C LYS A 61 12.20 24.72 3.78
N ALA A 62 12.39 24.43 5.06
CA ALA A 62 12.63 25.45 6.08
C ALA A 62 14.00 26.14 5.93
N ASN A 63 15.05 25.40 5.59
CA ASN A 63 16.41 25.94 5.45
C ASN A 63 16.61 26.70 4.12
N PHE A 64 15.96 26.27 3.04
CA PHE A 64 16.10 26.89 1.71
C PHE A 64 14.99 27.90 1.38
N GLY A 65 14.03 28.12 2.29
CA GLY A 65 12.76 28.79 2.03
C GLY A 65 12.81 30.28 1.64
N THR A 66 13.95 30.96 1.82
CA THR A 66 14.12 32.38 1.42
C THR A 66 14.73 32.54 0.02
N GLU A 67 15.50 31.55 -0.45
CA GLU A 67 16.26 31.60 -1.70
C GLU A 67 15.65 30.71 -2.81
N MET A 68 14.82 29.73 -2.43
CA MET A 68 14.30 28.71 -3.34
C MET A 68 12.86 29.02 -3.79
N SER A 69 12.63 28.94 -5.11
CA SER A 69 11.28 29.09 -5.65
C SER A 69 10.35 27.95 -5.17
N PRO A 70 9.07 28.24 -4.89
CA PRO A 70 8.11 27.24 -4.40
C PRO A 70 8.01 25.99 -5.29
N SER A 71 8.17 26.17 -6.61
CA SER A 71 8.13 25.10 -7.61
C SER A 71 9.24 24.07 -7.42
N ILE A 72 10.46 24.51 -7.12
CA ILE A 72 11.62 23.62 -6.91
C ILE A 72 11.43 22.81 -5.62
N SER A 73 10.90 23.46 -4.57
CA SER A 73 10.63 22.80 -3.29
C SER A 73 9.61 21.65 -3.43
N ASN A 74 8.59 21.82 -4.27
CA ASN A 74 7.59 20.80 -4.54
C ASN A 74 8.13 19.65 -5.39
N LEU A 75 9.05 19.94 -6.32
CA LEU A 75 9.73 18.92 -7.13
C LEU A 75 10.62 18.02 -6.26
N ILE A 76 11.40 18.63 -5.36
CA ILE A 76 12.25 17.90 -4.39
C ILE A 76 11.38 17.04 -3.47
N ALA A 77 10.28 17.61 -2.96
CA ALA A 77 9.34 16.89 -2.12
C ALA A 77 8.72 15.67 -2.83
N SER A 78 8.28 15.83 -4.08
CA SER A 78 7.71 14.73 -4.87
C SER A 78 8.73 13.62 -5.14
N THR A 79 9.98 14.00 -5.44
CA THR A 79 11.06 13.05 -5.68
C THR A 79 11.42 12.28 -4.41
N ALA A 80 11.59 12.98 -3.29
CA ALA A 80 11.86 12.36 -1.98
C ALA A 80 10.72 11.43 -1.54
N PHE A 81 9.46 11.80 -1.81
CA PHE A 81 8.32 10.95 -1.53
C PHE A 81 8.32 9.65 -2.35
N SER A 82 8.76 9.69 -3.61
CA SER A 82 8.94 8.46 -4.42
C SER A 82 9.94 7.50 -3.77
N PHE A 83 11.08 8.01 -3.28
CA PHE A 83 12.06 7.20 -2.55
C PHE A 83 11.49 6.59 -1.24
N ALA A 84 10.59 7.29 -0.55
CA ALA A 84 9.95 6.75 0.67
C ALA A 84 9.17 5.46 0.38
N LEU A 85 8.40 5.42 -0.71
CA LEU A 85 7.62 4.24 -1.09
C LEU A 85 8.52 3.04 -1.44
N VAL A 86 9.65 3.29 -2.11
CA VAL A 86 10.64 2.26 -2.43
C VAL A 86 11.26 1.67 -1.16
N LEU A 87 11.62 2.51 -0.19
CA LEU A 87 12.16 2.05 1.09
C LEU A 87 11.14 1.24 1.90
N ILE A 88 9.88 1.67 1.92
CA ILE A 88 8.79 0.94 2.59
C ILE A 88 8.60 -0.44 1.94
N LEU A 89 8.70 -0.53 0.61
CA LEU A 89 8.63 -1.79 -0.14
C LEU A 89 9.79 -2.73 0.24
N PHE A 90 11.04 -2.25 0.21
CA PHE A 90 12.20 -3.05 0.57
C PHE A 90 12.19 -3.51 2.04
N THR A 91 11.67 -2.68 2.93
CA THR A 91 11.58 -3.00 4.37
C THR A 91 10.42 -3.95 4.67
N ASN A 92 9.67 -4.40 3.65
CA ASN A 92 8.49 -5.27 3.79
C ASN A 92 7.54 -4.81 4.92
N SER A 93 7.41 -3.49 5.06
CA SER A 93 6.62 -2.89 6.13
C SER A 93 5.15 -2.83 5.73
N GLU A 94 4.26 -3.11 6.68
CA GLU A 94 2.82 -3.21 6.44
C GLU A 94 2.21 -1.80 6.44
N LEU A 95 1.92 -1.26 5.26
CA LEU A 95 1.34 0.09 5.11
C LEU A 95 -0.19 0.04 5.21
N LEU A 96 -0.78 0.98 5.97
CA LEU A 96 -2.23 1.05 6.17
C LEU A 96 -3.01 1.13 4.85
N THR A 97 -2.48 1.83 3.84
CA THR A 97 -3.13 1.97 2.52
C THR A 97 -3.25 0.63 1.79
N SER A 98 -2.20 -0.20 1.82
CA SER A 98 -2.22 -1.56 1.26
C SER A 98 -3.20 -2.46 2.03
N ASN A 99 -3.26 -2.32 3.34
CA ASN A 99 -4.15 -3.12 4.18
C ASN A 99 -5.62 -2.74 4.00
N PHE A 100 -5.91 -1.45 3.78
CA PHE A 100 -7.23 -1.00 3.39
C PHE A 100 -7.65 -1.60 2.04
N MET A 101 -6.75 -1.67 1.06
CA MET A 101 -7.01 -2.34 -0.22
C MET A 101 -7.42 -3.80 -0.04
N TYR A 102 -6.67 -4.57 0.76
CA TYR A 102 -7.02 -5.97 1.05
C TYR A 102 -8.37 -6.09 1.75
N PHE A 103 -8.67 -5.19 2.69
CA PHE A 103 -9.95 -5.18 3.41
C PHE A 103 -11.14 -4.87 2.48
N THR A 104 -11.03 -3.85 1.60
CA THR A 104 -12.09 -3.51 0.64
C THR A 104 -12.37 -4.66 -0.32
N VAL A 105 -11.33 -5.32 -0.83
CA VAL A 105 -11.50 -6.50 -1.70
C VAL A 105 -12.10 -7.68 -0.93
N GLY A 106 -11.65 -7.92 0.31
CA GLY A 106 -12.18 -8.97 1.17
C GLY A 106 -13.66 -8.78 1.54
N LEU A 107 -14.07 -7.54 1.76
CA LEU A 107 -15.47 -7.18 1.99
C LEU A 107 -16.30 -7.33 0.71
N TYR A 108 -15.78 -6.88 -0.44
CA TYR A 108 -16.46 -6.98 -1.73
C TYR A 108 -16.73 -8.43 -2.15
N TYR A 109 -15.76 -9.33 -1.95
CA TYR A 109 -15.92 -10.76 -2.23
C TYR A 109 -16.54 -11.56 -1.08
N ARG A 110 -17.02 -10.90 -0.01
CA ARG A 110 -17.60 -11.52 1.19
C ARG A 110 -16.71 -12.60 1.82
N VAL A 111 -15.40 -12.47 1.67
CA VAL A 111 -14.40 -13.34 2.31
C VAL A 111 -14.27 -12.99 3.79
N ILE A 112 -14.45 -11.70 4.10
CA ILE A 112 -14.40 -11.14 5.44
C ILE A 112 -15.78 -10.54 5.71
N ALA A 113 -16.46 -11.03 6.76
CA ALA A 113 -17.66 -10.37 7.26
C ALA A 113 -17.24 -9.39 8.37
N PRO A 114 -17.67 -8.11 8.33
CA PRO A 114 -17.63 -7.32 9.55
C PRO A 114 -18.44 -8.09 10.59
N HIS A 115 -17.87 -8.29 11.79
CA HIS A 115 -18.62 -8.88 12.88
C HIS A 115 -19.99 -8.20 12.94
N PRO A 116 -21.10 -8.95 13.01
CA PRO A 116 -22.39 -8.34 13.19
C PRO A 116 -22.29 -7.49 14.45
N CYS A 117 -22.40 -6.18 14.28
CA CYS A 117 -22.67 -5.28 15.38
C CYS A 117 -24.03 -5.71 15.92
N ILE A 118 -24.00 -6.49 17.00
CA ILE A 118 -25.12 -6.67 17.92
C ILE A 118 -25.15 -5.42 18.79
#